data_AF-A0A378UX05-F1
#
_entry.id   AF-A0A378UX05-F1
#
_cell.length_a   1.000
_cell.length_b   1.000
_cell.length_c   1.000
_cell.angle_alpha   90.00
_cell.angle_beta   90.00
_cell.angle_gamma   90.00
#
_symmetry.space_group_name_H-M   'P 1'
#
loop_
_entity.id
_entity.type
_entity.pdbx_description
1 polymer ?
#
loop_
_entity_poly.entity_id
_entity_poly.type
_entity_poly.pdbx_seq_one_letter_code
_entity_poly.pdbx_strand_id
1 'polypeptide(L)'
;MMHDFAMTASHVIFMDLPVVFDLDIAVAEGESGMPYRWSDEYGARFGVLRRDDPDAPIRWFDIDPCYVFHVANAHEAGNSIVLQAVRYPEMWRDSGGFDVEGVLWEWRIDLAAGTVSERQLDDLGVEFPRIDDRLAGLPARYAVSVAGNSWVRYDLSTGSGLRHDLGSGGPGEAVFVPGAGPADESNGFYLGYVYNPERDGSDLVILDASDFGGKPVATVKLPQRVPYGFHGNWISA
;
A
#
# COMPACT_ATOMS: atom_id res chain seq x y z
N MET A 1 -9.12 -13.76 2.57
CA MET A 1 -7.83 -13.76 1.87
C MET A 1 -7.01 -12.69 2.55
N MET A 2 -5.84 -13.02 3.07
CA MET A 2 -4.94 -12.03 3.67
C MET A 2 -3.80 -11.81 2.68
N HIS A 3 -3.85 -10.70 1.95
CA HIS A 3 -2.87 -10.39 0.91
C HIS A 3 -1.54 -9.93 1.52
N ASP A 4 -1.65 -9.05 2.50
CA ASP A 4 -0.53 -8.38 3.16
C ASP A 4 -0.72 -8.40 4.68
N PHE A 5 0.30 -7.97 5.40
CA PHE A 5 0.29 -7.80 6.85
C PHE A 5 1.17 -6.60 7.22
N ALA A 6 0.98 -6.03 8.41
CA ALA A 6 1.80 -4.93 8.87
C ALA A 6 2.70 -5.34 10.04
N MET A 7 3.76 -4.59 10.26
CA MET A 7 4.65 -4.75 11.41
C MET A 7 4.95 -3.40 12.03
N THR A 8 5.11 -3.38 13.35
CA THR A 8 5.75 -2.28 14.09
C THR A 8 7.08 -2.77 14.68
N ALA A 9 7.75 -1.91 15.45
CA ALA A 9 8.91 -2.30 16.24
C ALA A 9 8.65 -3.55 17.10
N SER A 10 7.48 -3.70 17.72
CA SER A 10 7.19 -4.82 18.64
C SER A 10 5.96 -5.67 18.30
N HIS A 11 5.20 -5.36 17.26
CA HIS A 11 3.98 -6.09 16.89
C HIS A 11 3.94 -6.54 15.43
N VAL A 12 3.17 -7.59 15.16
CA VAL A 12 2.68 -8.01 13.85
C VAL A 12 1.17 -7.80 13.83
N ILE A 13 0.64 -7.27 12.72
CA ILE A 13 -0.78 -6.99 12.54
C ILE A 13 -1.29 -7.78 11.34
N PHE A 14 -2.25 -8.67 11.60
CA PHE A 14 -2.97 -9.44 10.60
C PHE A 14 -4.31 -8.78 10.28
N MET A 15 -4.73 -8.84 9.02
CA MET A 15 -5.97 -8.24 8.55
C MET A 15 -6.95 -9.34 8.14
N ASP A 16 -7.86 -9.71 9.05
CA ASP A 16 -8.89 -10.73 8.80
C ASP A 16 -10.14 -10.04 8.28
N LEU A 17 -10.24 -9.99 6.95
CA LEU A 17 -11.17 -9.17 6.18
C LEU A 17 -12.16 -10.04 5.40
N PRO A 18 -13.36 -9.53 5.07
CA PRO A 18 -14.52 -10.31 4.59
C PRO A 18 -14.43 -10.73 3.12
N VAL A 19 -13.25 -11.11 2.63
CA VAL A 19 -13.09 -11.79 1.33
C VAL A 19 -12.76 -13.25 1.60
N VAL A 20 -13.71 -14.14 1.36
CA VAL A 20 -13.63 -15.57 1.71
C VAL A 20 -13.49 -16.43 0.46
N PHE A 21 -12.92 -17.63 0.62
CA PHE A 21 -12.87 -18.61 -0.46
C PHE A 21 -14.25 -19.23 -0.67
N ASP A 22 -14.70 -19.28 -1.92
CA ASP A 22 -15.95 -19.89 -2.34
C ASP A 22 -15.65 -21.09 -3.25
N LEU A 23 -15.95 -22.29 -2.73
CA LEU A 23 -15.68 -23.54 -3.44
C LEU A 23 -16.58 -23.72 -4.67
N ASP A 24 -17.83 -23.28 -4.60
CA ASP A 24 -18.79 -23.47 -5.69
C ASP A 24 -18.36 -22.62 -6.89
N ILE A 25 -17.88 -21.40 -6.64
CA ILE A 25 -17.30 -20.52 -7.65
C ILE A 25 -15.99 -21.10 -8.20
N ALA A 26 -15.11 -21.60 -7.33
CA ALA A 26 -13.85 -22.22 -7.76
C ALA A 26 -14.09 -23.40 -8.73
N VAL A 27 -15.11 -24.22 -8.47
CA VAL A 27 -15.50 -25.35 -9.31
C VAL A 27 -16.19 -24.88 -10.60
N ALA A 28 -17.06 -23.88 -10.52
CA ALA A 28 -17.84 -23.40 -11.66
C ALA A 28 -17.01 -22.59 -12.68
N GLU A 29 -16.11 -21.73 -12.21
CA GLU A 29 -15.30 -20.85 -13.06
C GLU A 29 -13.94 -21.48 -13.46
N GLY A 30 -13.50 -22.52 -12.75
CA GLY A 30 -12.24 -23.23 -13.03
C GLY A 30 -10.99 -22.36 -12.83
N GLU A 31 -9.89 -22.74 -13.49
CA GLU A 31 -8.56 -22.14 -13.27
C GLU A 31 -8.46 -20.65 -13.62
N SER A 32 -9.40 -20.12 -14.41
CA SER A 32 -9.41 -18.71 -14.83
C SER A 32 -10.30 -17.82 -13.97
N GLY A 33 -11.10 -18.41 -13.07
CA GLY A 33 -12.00 -17.68 -12.18
C GLY A 33 -11.29 -17.12 -10.96
N MET A 34 -11.83 -16.05 -10.39
CA MET A 34 -11.43 -15.58 -9.07
C MET A 34 -12.27 -16.33 -8.03
N PRO A 35 -11.72 -17.24 -7.21
CA PRO A 35 -12.52 -18.06 -6.30
C PRO A 35 -12.80 -17.39 -4.94
N TYR A 36 -12.57 -16.08 -4.84
CA TYR A 36 -12.77 -15.32 -3.61
C TYR A 36 -13.94 -14.35 -3.77
N ARG A 37 -14.80 -14.26 -2.76
CA ARG A 37 -15.94 -13.33 -2.74
C ARG A 37 -16.04 -12.56 -1.45
N TRP A 38 -16.55 -11.34 -1.56
CA TRP A 38 -16.98 -10.59 -0.39
C TRP A 38 -18.11 -11.32 0.36
N SER A 39 -18.06 -11.31 1.69
CA SER A 39 -19.11 -11.85 2.57
C SER A 39 -19.54 -10.83 3.61
N ASP A 40 -20.80 -10.37 3.53
CA ASP A 40 -21.37 -9.45 4.53
C ASP A 40 -21.53 -10.10 5.92
N GLU A 41 -21.41 -11.42 6.03
CA GLU A 41 -21.59 -12.18 7.27
C GLU A 41 -20.29 -12.45 8.02
N TYR A 42 -19.12 -12.30 7.39
CA TYR A 42 -17.83 -12.70 7.97
C TYR A 42 -17.26 -11.67 8.98
N GLY A 43 -17.63 -10.39 8.84
CA GLY A 43 -17.08 -9.29 9.64
C GLY A 43 -15.64 -8.90 9.25
N ALA A 44 -15.05 -7.96 9.99
CA ALA A 44 -13.67 -7.49 9.77
C ALA A 44 -12.98 -7.18 11.10
N ARG A 45 -11.70 -7.55 11.21
CA ARG A 45 -10.92 -7.35 12.43
C ARG A 45 -9.41 -7.33 12.17
N PHE A 46 -8.68 -6.64 13.06
CA PHE A 46 -7.23 -6.68 13.11
C PHE A 46 -6.74 -7.60 14.23
N GLY A 47 -5.82 -8.49 13.90
CA GLY A 47 -5.15 -9.38 14.84
C GLY A 47 -3.77 -8.85 15.20
N VAL A 48 -3.52 -8.54 16.46
CA VAL A 48 -2.25 -8.01 16.95
C VAL A 48 -1.51 -9.08 17.74
N LEU A 49 -0.28 -9.39 17.31
CA LEU A 49 0.63 -10.34 17.94
C LEU A 49 1.92 -9.62 18.36
N ARG A 50 2.41 -9.88 19.56
CA ARG A 50 3.72 -9.40 20.00
C ARG A 50 4.84 -10.19 19.34
N ARG A 51 5.84 -9.50 18.80
CA ARG A 51 6.97 -10.12 18.07
C ARG A 51 7.93 -10.89 18.98
N ASP A 52 8.05 -10.47 20.24
CA ASP A 52 8.92 -11.09 21.23
C ASP A 52 8.24 -12.22 22.01
N ASP A 53 6.96 -12.47 21.74
CA ASP A 53 6.19 -13.58 22.29
C ASP A 53 5.28 -14.18 21.21
N PRO A 54 5.86 -14.87 20.21
CA PRO A 54 5.12 -15.40 19.06
C PRO A 54 4.16 -16.54 19.42
N ASP A 55 4.30 -17.12 20.61
CA ASP A 55 3.41 -18.17 21.14
C ASP A 55 2.20 -17.59 21.89
N ALA A 56 2.18 -16.26 22.14
CA ALA A 56 1.04 -15.60 22.76
C ALA A 56 -0.21 -15.65 21.85
N PRO A 57 -1.42 -15.68 22.45
CA PRO A 57 -2.65 -15.57 21.68
C PRO A 57 -2.73 -14.21 20.97
N ILE A 58 -3.16 -14.23 19.70
CA ILE A 58 -3.46 -13.02 18.93
C ILE A 58 -4.61 -12.27 19.62
N ARG A 59 -4.43 -10.96 19.80
CA ARG A 59 -5.48 -10.06 20.29
C ARG A 59 -6.25 -9.50 19.10
N TRP A 60 -7.54 -9.73 19.06
CA TRP A 60 -8.41 -9.30 17.96
C TRP A 60 -9.14 -8.00 18.30
N PHE A 61 -9.24 -7.11 17.33
CA PHE A 61 -9.90 -5.81 17.42
C PHE A 61 -10.86 -5.66 16.24
N ASP A 62 -12.15 -5.55 16.52
CA ASP A 62 -13.17 -5.40 15.47
C ASP A 62 -13.07 -4.01 14.81
N ILE A 63 -13.36 -3.97 13.50
CA ILE A 63 -13.41 -2.75 12.68
C ILE A 63 -14.64 -2.78 11.78
N ASP A 64 -14.97 -1.64 11.17
CA ASP A 64 -15.99 -1.59 10.12
C ASP A 64 -15.52 -2.37 8.88
N PRO A 65 -16.38 -3.18 8.24
CA PRO A 65 -16.02 -3.98 7.08
C PRO A 65 -15.35 -3.18 5.96
N CYS A 66 -14.20 -3.67 5.51
CA CYS A 66 -13.43 -3.14 4.39
C CYS A 66 -12.52 -4.21 3.81
N TYR A 67 -11.87 -3.92 2.69
CA TYR A 67 -10.78 -4.74 2.19
C TYR A 67 -9.48 -3.94 2.09
N VAL A 68 -8.34 -4.59 2.31
CA VAL A 68 -7.00 -4.01 2.18
C VAL A 68 -6.15 -4.98 1.39
N PHE A 69 -5.60 -4.51 0.26
CA PHE A 69 -4.50 -5.21 -0.41
C PHE A 69 -3.18 -4.81 0.22
N HIS A 70 -2.78 -3.54 0.11
CA HIS A 70 -1.43 -3.12 0.49
C HIS A 70 -1.39 -2.15 1.67
N VAL A 71 -0.43 -2.40 2.55
CA VAL A 71 -0.10 -1.55 3.69
C VAL A 71 0.93 -0.51 3.27
N ALA A 72 0.70 0.76 3.63
CA ALA A 72 1.71 1.81 3.49
C ALA A 72 2.75 1.69 4.60
N ASN A 73 2.31 1.65 5.87
CA ASN A 73 3.17 1.42 7.03
C ASN A 73 2.34 1.11 8.29
N ALA A 74 3.00 0.64 9.35
CA ALA A 74 2.46 0.68 10.70
C ALA A 74 3.54 1.10 11.71
N HIS A 75 3.15 1.78 12.78
CA HIS A 75 4.08 2.15 13.85
C HIS A 75 3.39 2.27 15.21
N GLU A 76 4.19 2.29 16.28
CA GLU A 76 3.71 2.48 17.65
C GLU A 76 3.68 3.96 18.02
N ALA A 77 2.58 4.40 18.64
CA ALA A 77 2.38 5.74 19.16
C ALA A 77 1.85 5.68 20.59
N GLY A 78 2.77 5.57 21.56
CA GLY A 78 2.43 5.34 22.97
C GLY A 78 1.86 3.93 23.15
N ASN A 79 0.61 3.84 23.61
CA ASN A 79 -0.09 2.56 23.79
C ASN A 79 -1.02 2.22 22.61
N SER A 80 -0.87 2.91 21.47
CA SER A 80 -1.61 2.60 20.26
C SER A 80 -0.68 2.13 19.15
N ILE A 81 -1.23 1.36 18.22
CA ILE A 81 -0.64 1.12 16.90
C ILE A 81 -1.37 2.02 15.90
N VAL A 82 -0.61 2.69 15.05
CA VAL A 82 -1.12 3.39 13.87
C VAL A 82 -0.86 2.50 12.67
N LEU A 83 -1.88 2.13 11.92
CA LEU A 83 -1.83 1.35 10.68
C LEU A 83 -2.33 2.22 9.54
N GLN A 84 -1.54 2.36 8.48
CA GLN A 84 -1.89 3.14 7.30
C GLN A 84 -1.86 2.22 6.07
N ALA A 85 -2.97 2.15 5.34
CA ALA A 85 -3.11 1.23 4.21
C ALA A 85 -4.14 1.72 3.19
N VAL A 86 -4.13 1.11 2.01
CA VAL A 86 -5.14 1.36 0.98
C VAL A 86 -6.40 0.56 1.31
N ARG A 87 -7.49 1.27 1.60
CA ARG A 87 -8.78 0.71 2.00
C ARG A 87 -9.75 0.74 0.83
N TYR A 88 -10.36 -0.40 0.58
CA TYR A 88 -11.49 -0.57 -0.32
C TYR A 88 -12.77 -0.74 0.50
N PRO A 89 -13.90 -0.14 0.08
CA PRO A 89 -15.18 -0.37 0.74
C PRO A 89 -15.62 -1.84 0.61
N GLU A 90 -15.31 -2.48 -0.51
CA GLU A 90 -15.54 -3.89 -0.76
C GLU A 90 -14.61 -4.43 -1.86
N MET A 91 -14.54 -5.75 -2.03
CA MET A 91 -13.76 -6.37 -3.10
C MET A 91 -14.37 -7.70 -3.54
N TRP A 92 -14.45 -7.89 -4.86
CA TRP A 92 -14.96 -9.11 -5.49
C TRP A 92 -16.34 -9.57 -4.99
N ARG A 93 -17.32 -8.67 -4.86
CA ARG A 93 -18.69 -9.07 -4.49
C ARG A 93 -19.38 -9.86 -5.59
N ASP A 94 -19.38 -9.31 -6.81
CA ASP A 94 -20.13 -9.87 -7.95
C ASP A 94 -19.23 -10.45 -9.04
N SER A 95 -17.94 -10.12 -9.05
CA SER A 95 -16.97 -10.55 -10.07
C SER A 95 -15.55 -10.62 -9.52
N GLY A 96 -14.60 -11.17 -10.29
CA GLY A 96 -13.16 -11.15 -9.99
C GLY A 96 -12.43 -9.88 -10.44
N GLY A 97 -13.15 -8.82 -10.81
CA GLY A 97 -12.59 -7.57 -11.33
C GLY A 97 -11.99 -6.65 -10.25
N PHE A 98 -11.31 -5.59 -10.68
CA PHE A 98 -10.69 -4.58 -9.81
C PHE A 98 -11.30 -3.19 -10.05
N ASP A 99 -12.61 -3.14 -10.27
CA ASP A 99 -13.33 -1.91 -10.63
C ASP A 99 -13.62 -0.99 -9.42
N VAL A 100 -13.38 -1.48 -8.20
CA VAL A 100 -13.52 -0.70 -6.96
C VAL A 100 -12.21 0.00 -6.69
N GLU A 101 -12.24 1.32 -6.45
CA GLU A 101 -11.05 2.08 -6.09
C GLU A 101 -10.75 1.97 -4.59
N GLY A 102 -9.46 1.88 -4.27
CA GLY A 102 -8.95 1.97 -2.91
C GLY A 102 -8.43 3.38 -2.66
N VAL A 103 -8.58 3.88 -1.44
CA VAL A 103 -8.03 5.19 -1.03
C VAL A 103 -7.21 5.03 0.24
N LEU A 104 -6.37 6.00 0.57
CA LEU A 104 -5.48 5.88 1.72
C LEU A 104 -6.21 6.17 3.05
N TRP A 105 -6.10 5.25 4.01
CA TRP A 105 -6.72 5.33 5.33
C TRP A 105 -5.71 5.12 6.45
N GLU A 106 -6.08 5.55 7.64
CA GLU A 106 -5.38 5.35 8.90
C GLU A 106 -6.33 4.73 9.93
N TRP A 107 -5.87 3.67 10.61
CA TRP A 107 -6.48 3.12 11.81
C TRP A 107 -5.56 3.35 13.00
N ARG A 108 -6.15 3.70 14.14
CA ARG A 108 -5.48 3.73 15.44
C ARG A 108 -6.07 2.65 16.34
N ILE A 109 -5.28 1.64 16.64
CA ILE A 109 -5.63 0.51 17.51
C ILE A 109 -5.13 0.84 18.92
N ASP A 110 -6.03 1.14 19.86
CA ASP A 110 -5.68 1.36 21.27
C ASP A 110 -5.59 0.03 22.01
N LEU A 111 -4.37 -0.34 22.41
CA LEU A 111 -4.10 -1.64 23.03
C LEU A 111 -4.59 -1.74 24.48
N ALA A 112 -4.88 -0.64 25.18
CA ALA A 112 -5.40 -0.65 26.54
C ALA A 112 -6.92 -0.60 26.54
N ALA A 113 -7.50 0.29 25.73
CA ALA A 113 -8.94 0.42 25.62
C ALA A 113 -9.58 -0.76 24.87
N GLY A 114 -8.82 -1.44 23.99
CA GLY A 114 -9.38 -2.53 23.18
C GLY A 114 -10.20 -2.03 21.99
N THR A 115 -9.97 -0.81 21.52
CA THR A 115 -10.80 -0.13 20.51
C THR A 115 -9.98 0.29 19.30
N VAL A 116 -10.65 0.44 18.15
CA VAL A 116 -10.06 1.00 16.93
C VAL A 116 -10.81 2.25 16.53
N SER A 117 -10.10 3.30 16.15
CA SER A 117 -10.68 4.44 15.43
C SER A 117 -10.06 4.56 14.05
N GLU A 118 -10.81 5.08 13.08
CA GLU A 118 -10.36 5.21 11.70
C GLU A 118 -10.49 6.64 11.16
N ARG A 119 -9.63 6.97 10.19
CA ARG A 119 -9.59 8.26 9.52
C ARG A 119 -9.17 8.05 8.06
N GLN A 120 -10.02 8.47 7.14
CA GLN A 120 -9.63 8.59 5.73
C GLN A 120 -8.61 9.74 5.58
N LEU A 121 -7.50 9.49 4.88
CA LEU A 121 -6.45 10.49 4.67
C LEU A 121 -6.68 11.33 3.41
N ASP A 122 -7.24 10.71 2.36
CA ASP A 122 -7.54 11.36 1.09
C ASP A 122 -8.69 10.64 0.36
N ASP A 123 -9.30 11.26 -0.65
CA ASP A 123 -10.36 10.66 -1.48
C ASP A 123 -9.90 10.23 -2.88
N LEU A 124 -8.62 10.44 -3.21
CA LEU A 124 -8.02 9.99 -4.44
C LEU A 124 -7.83 8.47 -4.48
N GLY A 125 -8.32 7.83 -5.55
CA GLY A 125 -8.05 6.43 -5.86
C GLY A 125 -6.55 6.17 -6.05
N VAL A 126 -5.96 5.34 -5.19
CA VAL A 126 -4.53 5.02 -5.17
C VAL A 126 -4.25 3.55 -4.89
N GLU A 127 -3.08 3.08 -5.29
CA GLU A 127 -2.54 1.78 -4.92
C GLU A 127 -1.00 1.79 -4.88
N PHE A 128 -0.40 0.67 -4.49
CA PHE A 128 1.05 0.45 -4.38
C PHE A 128 1.74 1.50 -3.50
N PRO A 129 1.32 1.67 -2.23
CA PRO A 129 1.97 2.60 -1.31
C PRO A 129 3.38 2.12 -0.96
N ARG A 130 4.35 3.04 -1.00
CA ARG A 130 5.74 2.82 -0.62
C ARG A 130 6.26 3.94 0.26
N ILE A 131 7.02 3.59 1.27
CA ILE A 131 7.72 4.54 2.15
C ILE A 131 9.23 4.45 1.91
N ASP A 132 10.01 5.23 2.66
CA ASP A 132 11.40 4.88 2.91
C ASP A 132 11.46 3.61 3.78
N ASP A 133 11.91 2.49 3.20
CA ASP A 133 11.96 1.18 3.86
C ASP A 133 12.77 1.18 5.18
N ARG A 134 13.67 2.16 5.39
CA ARG A 134 14.39 2.34 6.67
C ARG A 134 13.45 2.69 7.84
N LEU A 135 12.24 3.15 7.54
CA LEU A 135 11.19 3.54 8.48
C LEU A 135 10.06 2.51 8.55
N ALA A 136 10.20 1.34 7.93
CA ALA A 136 9.23 0.25 8.09
C ALA A 136 9.09 -0.13 9.56
N GLY A 137 7.87 -0.06 10.09
CA GLY A 137 7.60 -0.29 11.51
C GLY A 137 7.83 0.90 12.44
N LEU A 138 8.30 2.03 11.90
CA LEU A 138 8.60 3.28 12.59
C LEU A 138 7.73 4.42 12.01
N PRO A 139 7.61 5.57 12.70
CA PRO A 139 6.90 6.71 12.14
C PRO A 139 7.59 7.19 10.84
N ALA A 140 6.91 7.02 9.71
CA ALA A 140 7.26 7.62 8.43
C ALA A 140 6.40 8.84 8.17
N ARG A 141 6.98 9.90 7.60
CA ARG A 141 6.22 11.08 7.21
C ARG A 141 5.63 10.93 5.82
N TYR A 142 6.33 10.28 4.89
CA TYR A 142 5.92 10.22 3.49
C TYR A 142 5.63 8.80 3.01
N ALA A 143 4.54 8.64 2.26
CA ALA A 143 4.29 7.49 1.41
C ALA A 143 4.02 7.96 -0.02
N VAL A 144 4.50 7.20 -1.02
CA VAL A 144 4.21 7.42 -2.43
C VAL A 144 3.33 6.31 -2.95
N SER A 145 2.30 6.66 -3.71
CA SER A 145 1.36 5.71 -4.31
C SER A 145 1.12 6.04 -5.77
N VAL A 146 0.64 5.05 -6.52
CA VAL A 146 0.21 5.19 -7.91
C VAL A 146 -1.23 5.69 -7.94
N ALA A 147 -1.48 6.72 -8.75
CA ALA A 147 -2.81 7.31 -8.95
C ALA A 147 -3.02 7.60 -10.44
N GLY A 148 -3.70 6.69 -11.16
CA GLY A 148 -3.88 6.79 -12.60
C GLY A 148 -2.53 6.92 -13.35
N ASN A 149 -2.33 8.06 -14.02
CA ASN A 149 -1.11 8.40 -14.76
C ASN A 149 -0.08 9.17 -13.91
N SER A 150 -0.06 8.98 -12.59
CA SER A 150 0.77 9.81 -11.70
C SER A 150 1.28 9.05 -10.49
N TRP A 151 2.33 9.60 -9.88
CA TRP A 151 2.69 9.28 -8.51
C TRP A 151 2.22 10.38 -7.58
N VAL A 152 1.75 10.02 -6.39
CA VAL A 152 1.29 10.95 -5.36
C VAL A 152 2.05 10.66 -4.09
N ARG A 153 2.69 11.68 -3.52
CA ARG A 153 3.32 11.62 -2.21
C ARG A 153 2.39 12.21 -1.16
N TYR A 154 2.00 11.39 -0.20
CA TYR A 154 1.24 11.78 0.97
C TYR A 154 2.15 12.18 2.11
N ASP A 155 1.85 13.29 2.79
CA ASP A 155 2.26 13.50 4.18
C ASP A 155 1.30 12.73 5.09
N LEU A 156 1.76 11.61 5.65
CA LEU A 156 0.98 10.67 6.44
C LEU A 156 0.45 11.29 7.76
N SER A 157 1.06 12.39 8.22
CA SER A 157 0.57 13.08 9.41
C SER A 157 -0.68 13.93 9.13
N THR A 158 -0.76 14.55 7.95
CA THR A 158 -1.84 15.48 7.60
C THR A 158 -2.84 14.91 6.59
N GLY A 159 -2.45 13.90 5.82
CA GLY A 159 -3.20 13.40 4.64
C GLY A 159 -2.96 14.20 3.36
N SER A 160 -2.11 15.24 3.38
CA SER A 160 -1.90 16.10 2.22
C SER A 160 -1.11 15.39 1.11
N GLY A 161 -1.68 15.30 -0.09
CA GLY A 161 -1.04 14.74 -1.28
C GLY A 161 -0.34 15.79 -2.15
N LEU A 162 0.85 15.45 -2.66
CA LEU A 162 1.54 16.19 -3.72
C LEU A 162 1.73 15.26 -4.92
N ARG A 163 1.25 15.68 -6.10
CA ARG A 163 1.25 14.87 -7.32
C ARG A 163 2.45 15.16 -8.22
N HIS A 164 3.01 14.11 -8.80
CA HIS A 164 3.89 14.14 -9.95
C HIS A 164 3.17 13.56 -11.17
N ASP A 165 2.85 14.41 -12.15
CA ASP A 165 2.16 14.01 -13.38
C ASP A 165 3.14 13.39 -14.39
N LEU A 166 2.87 12.15 -14.81
CA LEU A 166 3.68 11.42 -15.79
C LEU A 166 3.11 11.52 -17.21
N GLY A 167 2.15 12.43 -17.45
CA GLY A 167 1.56 12.70 -18.76
C GLY A 167 0.72 11.53 -19.26
N SER A 168 0.95 11.06 -20.49
CA SER A 168 0.27 9.88 -21.03
C SER A 168 0.82 8.55 -20.48
N GLY A 169 1.77 8.61 -19.53
CA GLY A 169 2.44 7.44 -18.99
C GLY A 169 1.58 6.58 -18.08
N GLY A 170 1.82 5.28 -18.11
CA GLY A 170 1.27 4.31 -17.15
C GLY A 170 2.32 3.93 -16.11
N PRO A 171 2.34 4.58 -14.92
CA PRO A 171 3.26 4.21 -13.86
C PRO A 171 2.96 2.84 -13.25
N GLY A 172 4.02 2.11 -12.89
CA GLY A 172 3.99 1.09 -11.85
C GLY A 172 4.38 1.65 -10.47
N GLU A 173 4.56 0.75 -9.51
CA GLU A 173 5.05 1.03 -8.16
C GLU A 173 6.37 1.83 -8.18
N ALA A 174 6.46 2.85 -7.32
CA ALA A 174 7.65 3.67 -7.15
C ALA A 174 8.37 3.33 -5.85
N VAL A 175 9.61 2.85 -5.95
CA VAL A 175 10.43 2.46 -4.80
C VAL A 175 11.31 3.63 -4.36
N PHE A 176 11.38 3.90 -3.06
CA PHE A 176 12.31 4.88 -2.50
C PHE A 176 13.73 4.31 -2.44
N VAL A 177 14.70 5.11 -2.87
CA VAL A 177 16.13 4.81 -2.84
C VAL A 177 16.84 5.89 -2.04
N PRO A 178 17.41 5.56 -0.86
CA PRO A 178 18.13 6.54 -0.04
C PRO A 178 19.31 7.17 -0.75
N GLY A 179 19.45 8.49 -0.61
CA GLY A 179 20.61 9.24 -1.08
C GLY A 179 21.83 9.11 -0.15
N ALA A 180 22.99 9.56 -0.64
CA ALA A 180 24.18 9.66 0.20
C ALA A 180 24.02 10.84 1.17
N GLY A 181 23.82 10.57 2.46
CA GLY A 181 23.68 11.61 3.48
C GLY A 181 22.86 11.18 4.69
N PRO A 182 22.31 12.14 5.45
CA PRO A 182 21.42 11.86 6.57
C PRO A 182 20.23 10.99 6.17
N ALA A 183 19.75 10.19 7.12
CA ALA A 183 18.52 9.43 6.98
C ALA A 183 17.30 10.36 7.09
N ASP A 184 17.01 11.02 5.97
CA ASP A 184 15.88 11.92 5.76
C ASP A 184 15.08 11.39 4.55
N GLU A 185 13.76 11.37 4.68
CA GLU A 185 12.82 10.89 3.65
C GLU A 185 12.79 11.78 2.39
N SER A 186 13.37 12.98 2.45
CA SER A 186 13.59 13.87 1.30
C SER A 186 14.97 13.70 0.65
N ASN A 187 15.90 13.02 1.33
CA ASN A 187 17.25 12.75 0.82
C ASN A 187 17.28 11.39 0.10
N GLY A 188 16.85 11.40 -1.15
CA GLY A 188 16.83 10.20 -1.98
C GLY A 188 16.05 10.39 -3.26
N PHE A 189 15.68 9.27 -3.85
CA PHE A 189 15.00 9.24 -5.14
C PHE A 189 13.84 8.27 -5.11
N TYR A 190 12.80 8.54 -5.91
CA TYR A 190 11.79 7.55 -6.25
C TYR A 190 12.08 6.99 -7.65
N LEU A 191 12.08 5.67 -7.77
CA LEU A 191 12.35 4.96 -9.01
C LEU A 191 11.16 4.07 -9.36
N GLY A 192 10.70 4.12 -10.60
CA GLY A 192 9.65 3.23 -11.08
C GLY A 192 9.58 3.18 -12.59
N TYR A 193 9.01 2.10 -13.11
CA TYR A 193 8.77 1.96 -14.54
C TYR A 193 7.51 2.71 -14.94
N VAL A 194 7.59 3.44 -16.07
CA VAL A 194 6.48 4.16 -16.66
C VAL A 194 6.32 3.69 -18.09
N TYR A 195 5.19 3.06 -18.40
CA TYR A 195 4.85 2.67 -19.76
C TYR A 195 4.56 3.92 -20.60
N ASN A 196 5.17 4.02 -21.77
CA ASN A 196 4.95 5.07 -22.74
C ASN A 196 4.15 4.51 -23.93
N PRO A 197 2.88 4.91 -24.11
CA PRO A 197 2.02 4.38 -25.17
C PRO A 197 2.41 4.86 -26.57
N GLU A 198 3.09 6.01 -26.70
CA GLU A 198 3.51 6.53 -28.02
C GLU A 198 4.65 5.70 -28.63
N ARG A 199 5.52 5.17 -27.77
CA ARG A 199 6.69 4.38 -28.17
C ARG A 199 6.47 2.87 -28.06
N ASP A 200 5.36 2.45 -27.45
CA ASP A 200 5.12 1.09 -26.99
C ASP A 200 6.33 0.49 -26.24
N GLY A 201 6.85 1.27 -25.30
CA GLY A 201 8.03 0.90 -24.50
C GLY A 201 7.93 1.48 -23.09
N SER A 202 8.78 1.01 -22.17
CA SER A 202 8.81 1.56 -20.82
C SER A 202 10.07 2.38 -20.57
N ASP A 203 9.97 3.35 -19.68
CA ASP A 203 11.07 4.16 -19.19
C ASP A 203 11.25 3.89 -17.69
N LEU A 204 12.49 3.77 -17.22
CA LEU A 204 12.78 3.87 -15.78
C LEU A 204 12.92 5.35 -15.44
N VAL A 205 11.95 5.87 -14.68
CA VAL A 205 11.91 7.26 -14.26
C VAL A 205 12.55 7.39 -12.88
N ILE A 206 13.43 8.38 -12.71
CA ILE A 206 14.11 8.68 -11.45
C ILE A 206 13.72 10.11 -11.05
N LEU A 207 13.00 10.22 -9.94
CA LEU A 207 12.47 11.47 -9.40
C LEU A 207 13.20 11.83 -8.10
N ASP A 208 13.59 13.10 -7.95
CA ASP A 208 14.20 13.60 -6.71
C ASP A 208 13.13 13.70 -5.61
N ALA A 209 13.37 13.07 -4.46
CA ALA A 209 12.41 13.12 -3.35
C ALA A 209 12.27 14.53 -2.76
N SER A 210 13.29 15.39 -2.86
CA SER A 210 13.22 16.78 -2.37
C SER A 210 12.36 17.69 -3.25
N ASP A 211 12.25 17.39 -4.55
CA ASP A 211 11.43 18.11 -5.54
C ASP A 211 10.42 17.16 -6.20
N PHE A 212 9.57 16.53 -5.39
CA PHE A 212 8.65 15.48 -5.86
C PHE A 212 7.70 15.95 -6.97
N GLY A 213 7.19 17.18 -6.89
CA GLY A 213 6.33 17.74 -7.95
C GLY A 213 7.09 18.21 -9.20
N GLY A 214 8.42 18.16 -9.16
CA GLY A 214 9.32 18.66 -10.18
C GLY A 214 9.51 17.72 -11.37
N LYS A 215 10.56 17.97 -12.16
CA LYS A 215 10.91 17.13 -13.30
C LYS A 215 11.76 15.94 -12.84
N PRO A 216 11.66 14.77 -13.51
CA PRO A 216 12.59 13.68 -13.26
C PRO A 216 14.04 14.13 -13.45
N VAL A 217 14.92 13.71 -12.53
CA VAL A 217 16.36 13.98 -12.63
C VAL A 217 17.03 13.10 -13.67
N ALA A 218 16.44 11.93 -13.96
CA ALA A 218 16.85 11.07 -15.06
C ALA A 218 15.68 10.22 -15.58
N THR A 219 15.80 9.80 -16.83
CA THR A 219 14.88 8.86 -17.47
C THR A 219 15.68 7.92 -18.35
N VAL A 220 15.66 6.62 -18.05
CA VAL A 220 16.35 5.60 -18.83
C VAL A 220 15.34 4.94 -19.75
N LYS A 221 15.46 5.21 -21.06
CA LYS A 221 14.55 4.65 -22.06
C LYS A 221 14.89 3.20 -22.36
N LEU A 222 13.97 2.28 -22.08
CA LEU A 222 14.17 0.87 -22.40
C LEU A 222 13.73 0.58 -23.84
N PRO A 223 14.41 -0.31 -24.57
CA PRO A 223 14.10 -0.58 -25.97
C PRO A 223 12.79 -1.36 -26.18
N GLN A 224 12.14 -1.81 -25.11
CA GLN A 224 10.93 -2.64 -25.15
C GLN A 224 10.00 -2.32 -23.97
N ARG A 225 8.77 -2.82 -24.05
CA ARG A 225 7.79 -2.75 -22.98
C ARG A 225 8.21 -3.61 -21.79
N VAL A 226 8.11 -3.03 -20.60
CA VAL A 226 8.01 -3.77 -19.34
C VAL A 226 6.52 -3.88 -19.03
N PRO A 227 5.93 -5.09 -19.04
CA PRO A 227 4.53 -5.27 -18.67
C PRO A 227 4.25 -4.73 -17.26
N TYR A 228 3.02 -4.30 -17.01
CA TYR A 228 2.59 -3.97 -15.66
C TYR A 228 2.81 -5.19 -14.76
N GLY A 229 3.79 -5.04 -13.86
CA GLY A 229 4.09 -6.02 -12.84
C GLY A 229 3.37 -5.68 -11.54
N PHE A 230 3.84 -6.29 -10.46
CA PHE A 230 3.35 -6.02 -9.11
C PHE A 230 4.44 -5.25 -8.35
N HIS A 231 5.18 -5.93 -7.47
CA HIS A 231 6.10 -5.29 -6.55
C HIS A 231 7.56 -5.34 -6.99
N GLY A 232 8.32 -4.34 -6.54
CA GLY A 232 9.77 -4.27 -6.63
C GLY A 232 10.38 -3.86 -5.29
N ASN A 233 11.67 -4.16 -5.11
CA ASN A 233 12.43 -3.68 -3.96
C ASN A 233 13.81 -3.22 -4.41
N TRP A 234 14.32 -2.19 -3.76
CA TRP A 234 15.69 -1.74 -3.92
C TRP A 234 16.59 -2.47 -2.91
N ILE A 235 17.72 -2.98 -3.39
CA ILE A 235 18.74 -3.61 -2.55
C ILE A 235 20.06 -2.90 -2.86
N SER A 236 20.71 -2.36 -1.83
CA SER A 236 22.03 -1.75 -1.98
C SER A 236 23.07 -2.79 -2.42
N ALA A 237 24.07 -2.34 -3.18
CA ALA A 237 25.18 -3.17 -3.64
C ALA A 237 26.05 -3.72 -2.49
#